data_AF-A0AAV4F596-F1
#
_entry.id   AF-A0AAV4F596-F1
#
_cell.length_a   1.000
_cell.length_b   1.000
_cell.length_c   1.000
_cell.angle_alpha   90.00
_cell.angle_beta   90.00
_cell.angle_gamma   90.00
#
_symmetry.space_group_name_H-M   'P 1'
#
loop_
_entity.id
_entity.type
_entity.pdbx_description
1 polymer ?
#
loop_
_entity_poly.entity_id
_entity_poly.type
_entity_poly.pdbx_seq_one_letter_code
_entity_poly.pdbx_strand_id
1 'polypeptide(L)'
;MAASLEEDDDILKNDYYALLNVGKDASVEEINNAFRHLSKIYHPDKHVDPIKKRKAEEIFNNLRKAHDVLRDKHKRTVYDMYGEKGLETGDMEVIARTKTPQEIIAEYERIQKEKEERRLQQRTNPRGMFSVMWRRLVSDKGWAELDFHFGSALGLGVTGFRQLTQRCYVRCGARADVTQFGYRPSATFMVAYQFDRNIQGRLTYNLARPSSISTNIVYSSEVSNVSSSVQLGVKSSFFSLSCTRTFLEHDAKVRGALRIGTLGSMVECGIEKKVTDFSHIGGTLTVSIPQGVHLKLKMMRGQQTFFFPIYLSDGVSPSAILYGAVVPLASYFVVKKLIINPILKQQKQKELEKQKEEYAEKMAQKKSEAEKAVELMRETFERSIEIEEKKLGLVIIKALYGKLQNSDDGEVLDHQCIDVTIPIQALVKDSKLILPETTSKSGLPGFYDPFIGEEKKLYIRYKFRGRLHQVFLSDTEPIRVPQKKHQMPDEQHQSSPPGASTTARSS
;
A
#
# COMPACT_ATOMS: atom_id res chain seq x y z
N MET A 1 -44.27 55.62 -29.14
CA MET A 1 -44.09 57.06 -28.83
C MET A 1 -43.65 57.32 -27.40
N ALA A 2 -43.99 56.50 -26.39
CA ALA A 2 -43.46 56.67 -25.02
C ALA A 2 -41.99 56.21 -24.87
N ALA A 3 -41.60 55.10 -25.52
CA ALA A 3 -40.23 54.56 -25.42
C ALA A 3 -39.15 55.50 -26.01
N SER A 4 -39.47 56.25 -27.07
CA SER A 4 -38.53 57.20 -27.69
C SER A 4 -38.29 58.46 -26.83
N LEU A 5 -39.22 58.81 -25.94
CA LEU A 5 -39.04 59.94 -25.03
C LEU A 5 -38.25 59.56 -23.76
N GLU A 6 -38.29 58.29 -23.35
CA GLU A 6 -37.47 57.78 -22.23
C GLU A 6 -36.02 57.54 -22.64
N GLU A 7 -35.75 57.12 -23.89
CA GLU A 7 -34.38 56.95 -24.41
C GLU A 7 -33.62 58.28 -24.53
N ASP A 8 -34.29 59.37 -24.91
CA ASP A 8 -33.68 60.70 -25.02
C ASP A 8 -33.31 61.30 -23.63
N ASP A 9 -34.08 60.99 -22.59
CA ASP A 9 -33.84 61.45 -21.21
C ASP A 9 -32.62 60.75 -20.57
N ASP A 10 -32.34 59.49 -20.93
CA ASP A 10 -31.16 58.75 -20.45
C ASP A 10 -29.87 59.15 -21.18
N ILE A 11 -29.94 59.58 -22.44
CA ILE A 11 -28.78 60.13 -23.17
C ILE A 11 -28.31 61.44 -22.54
N LEU A 12 -29.24 62.30 -22.10
CA LEU A 12 -28.93 63.55 -21.39
C LEU A 12 -28.39 63.32 -19.98
N LYS A 13 -28.78 62.23 -19.31
CA LYS A 13 -28.22 61.85 -17.99
C LYS A 13 -26.79 61.35 -18.06
N ASN A 14 -26.36 60.81 -19.21
CA ASN A 14 -25.07 60.16 -19.35
C ASN A 14 -23.97 61.05 -19.97
N ASP A 15 -24.32 62.23 -20.51
CA ASP A 15 -23.35 63.22 -20.99
C ASP A 15 -23.02 64.24 -19.88
N TYR A 16 -21.83 64.11 -19.30
CA TYR A 16 -21.33 64.97 -18.23
C TYR A 16 -21.14 66.43 -18.67
N TYR A 17 -20.88 66.68 -19.95
CA TYR A 17 -20.76 68.05 -20.48
C TYR A 17 -22.14 68.71 -20.60
N ALA A 18 -23.14 67.96 -21.05
CA ALA A 18 -24.53 68.41 -21.12
C ALA A 18 -25.09 68.69 -19.71
N LEU A 19 -24.80 67.83 -18.74
CA LEU A 19 -25.22 68.01 -17.34
C LEU A 19 -24.69 69.31 -16.71
N LEU A 20 -23.44 69.66 -16.98
CA LEU A 20 -22.84 70.92 -16.50
C LEU A 20 -23.15 72.12 -17.42
N ASN A 21 -23.83 71.90 -18.54
CA ASN A 21 -24.12 72.90 -19.56
C ASN A 21 -22.86 73.63 -20.05
N VAL A 22 -21.81 72.87 -20.35
CA VAL A 22 -20.52 73.36 -20.85
C VAL A 22 -20.12 72.63 -22.14
N GLY A 23 -19.34 73.28 -23.00
CA GLY A 23 -18.80 72.64 -24.20
C GLY A 23 -17.72 71.60 -23.89
N LYS A 24 -17.46 70.67 -24.82
CA LYS A 24 -16.39 69.68 -24.69
C LYS A 24 -14.99 70.29 -24.61
N ASP A 25 -14.82 71.50 -25.11
CA ASP A 25 -13.57 72.28 -25.06
C ASP A 25 -13.46 73.16 -23.80
N ALA A 26 -14.41 73.06 -22.86
CA ALA A 26 -14.45 73.93 -21.69
C ALA A 26 -13.19 73.81 -20.82
N SER A 27 -12.73 74.96 -20.33
CA SER A 27 -11.59 75.02 -19.41
C SER A 27 -11.97 74.49 -18.02
N VAL A 28 -10.95 74.10 -17.23
CA VAL A 28 -11.19 73.62 -15.85
C VAL A 28 -11.86 74.72 -15.00
N GLU A 29 -11.58 75.99 -15.28
CA GLU A 29 -12.20 77.14 -14.61
C GLU A 29 -13.68 77.28 -14.95
N GLU A 30 -14.05 77.11 -16.22
CA GLU A 30 -15.45 77.12 -16.69
C GLU A 30 -16.25 75.98 -16.07
N ILE A 31 -15.68 74.77 -16.03
CA ILE A 31 -16.30 73.58 -15.41
C ILE A 31 -16.55 73.82 -13.91
N ASN A 32 -15.59 74.42 -13.20
CA ASN A 32 -15.73 74.77 -11.79
C ASN A 32 -16.81 75.84 -11.57
N ASN A 33 -16.88 76.85 -12.44
CA ASN A 33 -17.84 77.93 -12.32
C ASN A 33 -19.27 77.45 -12.62
N ALA A 34 -19.45 76.63 -13.65
CA ALA A 34 -20.73 76.01 -14.00
C ALA A 34 -21.25 75.11 -12.87
N PHE A 35 -20.38 74.26 -12.31
CA PHE A 35 -20.74 73.41 -11.17
C PHE A 35 -21.14 74.24 -9.94
N ARG A 36 -20.41 75.31 -9.61
CA ARG A 36 -20.75 76.20 -8.49
C ARG A 36 -22.11 76.88 -8.68
N HIS A 37 -22.45 77.27 -9.90
CA HIS A 37 -23.73 77.89 -10.22
C HIS A 37 -24.88 76.88 -10.08
N LEU A 38 -24.77 75.73 -10.74
CA LEU A 38 -25.80 74.68 -10.74
C LEU A 38 -25.98 74.04 -9.35
N SER A 39 -24.89 73.84 -8.60
CA SER A 39 -24.93 73.36 -7.21
C SER A 39 -25.73 74.28 -6.28
N LYS A 40 -25.66 75.60 -6.49
CA LYS A 40 -26.45 76.56 -5.71
C LYS A 40 -27.94 76.53 -6.05
N ILE A 41 -28.31 76.10 -7.25
CA ILE A 41 -29.72 76.03 -7.71
C ILE A 41 -30.35 74.71 -7.26
N TYR A 42 -29.63 73.60 -7.43
CA TYR A 42 -30.11 72.25 -7.12
C TYR A 42 -29.71 71.74 -5.73
N HIS A 43 -29.30 72.62 -4.80
CA HIS A 43 -29.00 72.21 -3.44
C HIS A 43 -30.26 71.67 -2.73
N PRO A 44 -30.23 70.48 -2.11
CA PRO A 44 -31.42 69.85 -1.52
C PRO A 44 -32.05 70.66 -0.39
N ASP A 45 -31.29 71.54 0.24
CA ASP A 45 -31.75 72.44 1.32
C ASP A 45 -32.63 73.61 0.82
N LYS A 46 -32.59 73.94 -0.48
CA LYS A 46 -33.40 75.03 -1.05
C LYS A 46 -34.81 74.60 -1.47
N HIS A 47 -35.10 73.30 -1.43
CA HIS A 47 -36.35 72.73 -1.90
C HIS A 47 -37.14 72.15 -0.73
N VAL A 48 -38.25 72.81 -0.36
CA VAL A 48 -39.11 72.45 0.79
C VAL A 48 -40.07 71.31 0.44
N ASP A 49 -40.51 71.22 -0.82
CA ASP A 49 -41.42 70.17 -1.27
C ASP A 49 -40.72 68.80 -1.34
N PRO A 50 -41.27 67.73 -0.74
CA PRO A 50 -40.60 66.42 -0.67
C PRO A 50 -40.33 65.80 -2.05
N ILE A 51 -41.18 66.04 -3.04
CA ILE A 51 -41.00 65.53 -4.42
C ILE A 51 -39.88 66.28 -5.14
N LYS A 52 -39.82 67.61 -5.00
CA LYS A 52 -38.79 68.44 -5.65
C LYS A 52 -37.43 68.26 -4.97
N LYS A 53 -37.42 68.07 -3.65
CA LYS A 53 -36.21 67.79 -2.88
C LYS A 53 -35.50 66.53 -3.38
N ARG A 54 -36.25 65.44 -3.60
CA ARG A 54 -35.71 64.18 -4.13
C ARG A 54 -35.13 64.35 -5.54
N LYS A 55 -35.81 65.09 -6.42
CA LYS A 55 -35.30 65.39 -7.78
C LYS A 55 -34.05 66.28 -7.74
N ALA A 56 -34.03 67.28 -6.86
CA ALA A 56 -32.87 68.16 -6.70
C ALA A 56 -31.65 67.37 -6.19
N GLU A 57 -31.84 66.43 -5.27
CA GLU A 57 -30.79 65.54 -4.75
C GLU A 57 -30.20 64.63 -5.85
N GLU A 58 -31.04 64.06 -6.70
CA GLU A 58 -30.60 63.22 -7.84
C GLU A 58 -29.77 64.02 -8.84
N ILE A 59 -30.26 65.21 -9.24
CA ILE A 59 -29.54 66.12 -10.15
C ILE A 59 -28.23 66.58 -9.50
N PHE A 60 -28.23 66.91 -8.21
CA PHE A 60 -27.04 67.34 -7.48
C PHE A 60 -25.95 66.25 -7.44
N ASN A 61 -26.34 64.99 -7.22
CA ASN A 61 -25.40 63.87 -7.24
C ASN A 61 -24.80 63.65 -8.63
N ASN A 62 -25.60 63.79 -9.69
CA ASN A 62 -25.12 63.67 -11.07
C ASN A 62 -24.19 64.82 -11.46
N LEU A 63 -24.50 66.06 -11.05
CA LEU A 63 -23.63 67.23 -11.22
C LEU A 63 -22.28 67.03 -10.52
N ARG A 64 -22.28 66.45 -9.33
CA ARG A 64 -21.04 66.15 -8.58
C ARG A 64 -20.19 65.11 -9.29
N LYS A 65 -20.79 64.02 -9.76
CA LYS A 65 -20.09 62.99 -10.55
C LYS A 65 -19.48 63.56 -11.82
N ALA A 66 -20.25 64.35 -12.58
CA ALA A 66 -19.79 65.02 -13.79
C ALA A 66 -18.60 65.95 -13.50
N HIS A 67 -18.68 66.74 -12.43
CA HIS A 67 -17.59 67.63 -12.00
C HIS A 67 -16.31 66.87 -11.61
N ASP A 68 -16.43 65.78 -10.85
CA ASP A 68 -15.28 64.97 -10.41
C ASP A 68 -14.54 64.31 -11.58
N VAL A 69 -15.25 63.92 -12.63
CA VAL A 69 -14.67 63.31 -13.85
C VAL A 69 -14.06 64.38 -14.76
N LEU A 70 -14.78 65.47 -15.02
CA LEU A 70 -14.36 66.50 -15.99
C LEU A 70 -13.27 67.43 -15.46
N ARG A 71 -13.13 67.57 -14.13
CA ARG A 71 -12.07 68.38 -13.51
C ARG A 71 -10.69 67.73 -13.60
N ASP A 72 -10.62 66.40 -13.52
CA ASP A 72 -9.36 65.65 -13.58
C ASP A 72 -8.99 65.36 -15.03
N LYS A 73 -7.83 65.85 -15.46
CA LYS A 73 -7.34 65.67 -16.84
C LYS A 73 -7.26 64.20 -17.24
N HIS A 74 -6.88 63.31 -16.32
CA HIS A 74 -6.78 61.87 -16.60
C HIS A 74 -8.16 61.25 -16.81
N LYS A 75 -9.09 61.48 -15.87
CA LYS A 75 -10.46 60.94 -15.93
C LYS A 75 -11.25 61.52 -17.09
N ARG A 76 -11.08 62.82 -17.39
CA ARG A 76 -11.66 63.47 -18.57
C ARG A 76 -11.19 62.80 -19.86
N THR A 77 -9.89 62.50 -19.98
CA THR A 77 -9.35 61.82 -21.16
C THR A 77 -9.93 60.40 -21.31
N VAL A 78 -10.04 59.65 -20.21
CA VAL A 78 -10.66 58.31 -20.23
C VAL A 78 -12.14 58.39 -20.61
N TYR A 79 -12.87 59.35 -20.05
CA TYR A 79 -14.28 59.59 -20.35
C TYR A 79 -14.50 60.01 -21.81
N ASP A 80 -13.67 60.90 -22.35
CA ASP A 80 -13.76 61.34 -23.75
C ASP A 80 -13.49 60.20 -24.74
N MET A 81 -12.63 59.24 -24.37
CA MET A 81 -12.27 58.10 -25.22
C MET A 81 -13.24 56.92 -25.12
N TYR A 82 -13.73 56.59 -23.92
CA TYR A 82 -14.45 55.34 -23.64
C TYR A 82 -15.81 55.53 -22.94
N GLY A 83 -16.20 56.77 -22.64
CA GLY A 83 -17.43 57.09 -21.90
C GLY A 83 -17.38 56.63 -20.44
N GLU A 84 -18.54 56.57 -19.79
CA GLU A 84 -18.67 56.17 -18.37
C GLU A 84 -18.12 54.77 -18.09
N LYS A 85 -18.27 53.83 -19.04
CA LYS A 85 -17.77 52.45 -18.95
C LYS A 85 -16.26 52.37 -18.75
N GLY A 86 -15.50 53.33 -19.28
CA GLY A 86 -14.04 53.38 -19.12
C GLY A 86 -13.62 53.72 -17.69
N LEU A 87 -14.45 54.45 -16.94
CA LEU A 87 -14.16 54.89 -15.58
C LEU A 87 -14.35 53.78 -14.53
N GLU A 88 -15.19 52.78 -14.82
CA GLU A 88 -15.42 51.63 -13.93
C GLU A 88 -14.25 50.64 -13.90
N THR A 89 -13.40 50.65 -14.94
CA THR A 89 -12.36 49.61 -15.13
C THR A 89 -11.08 49.84 -14.31
N GLY A 90 -10.96 50.95 -13.56
CA GLY A 90 -9.95 51.17 -12.49
C GLY A 90 -8.47 51.29 -12.90
N ASP A 91 -8.05 50.64 -13.99
CA ASP A 91 -6.64 50.34 -14.28
C ASP A 91 -6.17 50.82 -15.68
N MET A 92 -6.88 51.77 -16.31
CA MET A 92 -6.44 52.34 -17.59
C MET A 92 -5.39 53.44 -17.37
N GLU A 93 -4.12 53.12 -17.62
CA GLU A 93 -3.06 54.12 -17.71
C GLU A 93 -3.11 54.84 -19.06
N VAL A 94 -3.36 56.14 -19.07
CA VAL A 94 -3.26 56.97 -20.28
C VAL A 94 -1.78 57.17 -20.62
N ILE A 95 -1.20 56.22 -21.36
CA ILE A 95 0.17 56.33 -21.86
C ILE A 95 0.16 57.33 -23.03
N ALA A 96 0.78 58.50 -22.86
CA ALA A 96 1.05 59.39 -23.98
C ALA A 96 1.86 58.62 -25.02
N ARG A 97 1.35 58.52 -26.26
CA ARG A 97 2.00 57.80 -27.37
C ARG A 97 3.32 58.49 -27.75
N THR A 98 4.41 58.12 -27.08
CA THR A 98 5.76 58.59 -27.43
C THR A 98 6.46 57.69 -28.45
N LYS A 99 5.99 56.44 -28.62
CA LYS A 99 6.60 55.43 -29.50
C LYS A 99 5.84 55.30 -30.83
N THR A 100 6.58 55.15 -31.91
CA THR A 100 6.01 54.93 -33.25
C THR A 100 5.39 53.52 -33.37
N PRO A 101 4.39 53.30 -34.24
CA PRO A 101 3.78 51.97 -34.42
C PRO A 101 4.78 50.85 -34.75
N GLN A 102 5.85 51.18 -35.49
CA GLN A 102 6.89 50.22 -35.86
C GLN A 102 7.76 49.81 -34.66
N GLU A 103 8.08 50.75 -33.76
CA GLU A 103 8.83 50.44 -32.52
C GLU A 103 8.03 49.55 -31.58
N ILE A 104 6.71 49.74 -31.50
CA ILE A 104 5.81 48.91 -30.68
C ILE A 104 5.76 47.47 -31.21
N ILE A 105 5.67 47.30 -32.54
CA ILE A 105 5.67 45.96 -33.17
C ILE A 105 7.02 45.27 -32.92
N ALA A 106 8.13 45.98 -33.10
CA ALA A 106 9.46 45.44 -32.85
C ALA A 106 9.68 45.06 -31.37
N GLU A 107 9.16 45.87 -30.43
CA GLU A 107 9.21 45.58 -29.00
C GLU A 107 8.33 44.37 -28.64
N TYR A 108 7.14 44.27 -29.23
CA TYR A 108 6.26 43.11 -29.07
C TYR A 108 6.91 41.82 -29.57
N GLU A 109 7.55 41.86 -30.74
CA GLU A 109 8.28 40.72 -31.31
C GLU A 109 9.47 40.31 -30.44
N ARG A 110 10.22 41.27 -29.89
CA ARG A 110 11.31 40.99 -28.93
C ARG A 110 10.79 40.29 -27.69
N ILE A 111 9.69 40.78 -27.11
CA ILE A 111 9.05 40.18 -25.93
C ILE A 111 8.53 38.77 -26.24
N GLN A 112 7.98 38.53 -27.44
CA GLN A 112 7.52 37.21 -27.87
C GLN A 112 8.68 36.23 -28.03
N LYS A 113 9.75 36.62 -28.72
CA LYS A 113 10.96 35.81 -28.88
C LYS A 113 11.59 35.47 -27.52
N GLU A 114 11.71 36.44 -26.62
CA GLU A 114 12.25 36.21 -25.28
C GLU A 114 11.37 35.25 -24.45
N LYS A 115 10.04 35.39 -24.54
CA LYS A 115 9.09 34.44 -23.91
C LYS A 115 9.21 33.04 -24.50
N GLU A 116 9.40 32.93 -25.81
CA GLU A 116 9.53 31.66 -26.51
C GLU A 116 10.86 30.97 -26.20
N GLU A 117 11.96 31.71 -26.17
CA GLU A 117 13.28 31.23 -25.71
C GLU A 117 13.23 30.76 -24.25
N ARG A 118 12.59 31.52 -23.35
CA ARG A 118 12.36 31.07 -21.95
C ARG A 118 11.54 29.78 -21.88
N ARG A 119 10.53 29.62 -22.73
CA ARG A 119 9.72 28.38 -22.80
C ARG A 119 10.53 27.20 -23.32
N LEU A 120 11.37 27.41 -24.34
CA LEU A 120 12.28 26.39 -24.87
C LEU A 120 13.31 25.97 -23.83
N GLN A 121 13.95 26.92 -23.13
CA GLN A 121 14.89 26.65 -22.03
C GLN A 121 14.23 25.88 -20.86
N GLN A 122 12.97 26.17 -20.54
CA GLN A 122 12.22 25.39 -19.53
C GLN A 122 11.98 23.94 -19.96
N ARG A 123 11.87 23.67 -21.27
CA ARG A 123 11.69 22.32 -21.83
C ARG A 123 13.00 21.54 -21.93
N THR A 124 14.11 22.22 -22.20
CA THR A 124 15.44 21.60 -22.36
C THR A 124 16.21 21.43 -21.05
N ASN A 125 15.65 21.85 -19.91
CA ASN A 125 16.37 21.77 -18.65
C ASN A 125 16.60 20.32 -18.21
N PRO A 126 17.85 19.83 -18.14
CA PRO A 126 18.11 18.47 -17.69
C PRO A 126 17.68 18.31 -16.23
N ARG A 127 16.72 17.42 -15.97
CA ARG A 127 16.21 17.10 -14.62
C ARG A 127 17.09 16.12 -13.83
N GLY A 128 18.35 15.95 -14.25
CA GLY A 128 19.32 15.12 -13.55
C GLY A 128 19.87 15.84 -12.33
N MET A 129 19.92 15.15 -11.20
CA MET A 129 20.59 15.61 -9.99
C MET A 129 21.51 14.50 -9.50
N PHE A 130 22.80 14.81 -9.38
CA PHE A 130 23.78 13.94 -8.75
C PHE A 130 24.13 14.53 -7.38
N SER A 131 24.05 13.73 -6.32
CA SER A 131 24.33 14.17 -4.95
C SER A 131 25.32 13.22 -4.28
N VAL A 132 26.39 13.78 -3.71
CA VAL A 132 27.34 13.09 -2.85
C VAL A 132 27.07 13.53 -1.43
N MET A 133 26.86 12.56 -0.53
CA MET A 133 26.63 12.82 0.88
C MET A 133 27.70 12.12 1.69
N TRP A 134 28.40 12.87 2.53
CA TRP A 134 29.39 12.34 3.45
C TRP A 134 28.92 12.56 4.89
N ARG A 135 28.57 11.46 5.57
CA ARG A 135 28.17 11.46 6.97
C ARG A 135 29.32 10.99 7.86
N ARG A 136 29.57 11.71 8.95
CA ARG A 136 30.54 11.36 9.98
C ARG A 136 29.91 11.42 11.37
N LEU A 137 30.14 10.39 12.18
CA LEU A 137 29.83 10.42 13.60
C LEU A 137 30.79 11.41 14.29
N VAL A 138 30.25 12.44 14.93
CA VAL A 138 31.03 13.48 15.62
C VAL A 138 31.10 13.20 17.12
N SER A 139 30.10 12.50 17.66
CA SER A 139 30.05 12.00 19.04
C SER A 139 29.21 10.72 19.11
N ASP A 140 29.30 10.00 20.22
CA ASP A 140 28.39 8.91 20.61
C ASP A 140 26.90 9.24 20.47
N LYS A 141 26.53 10.52 20.56
CA LYS A 141 25.14 11.03 20.53
C LYS A 141 24.82 11.88 19.30
N GLY A 142 25.71 11.96 18.32
CA GLY A 142 25.52 12.89 17.20
C GLY A 142 26.37 12.64 15.97
N TRP A 143 25.85 13.07 14.82
CA TRP A 143 26.54 13.00 13.54
C TRP A 143 26.39 14.31 12.78
N ALA A 144 27.34 14.56 11.89
CA ALA A 144 27.32 15.64 10.91
C ALA A 144 27.39 15.05 9.51
N GLU A 145 26.73 15.72 8.57
CA GLU A 145 26.63 15.29 7.18
C GLU A 145 26.86 16.48 6.27
N LEU A 146 27.78 16.30 5.31
CA LEU A 146 28.05 17.23 4.23
C LEU A 146 27.38 16.71 2.95
N ASP A 147 26.61 17.56 2.31
CA ASP A 147 25.86 17.31 1.10
C ASP A 147 26.43 18.21 -0.01
N PHE A 148 26.84 17.61 -1.11
CA PHE A 148 27.20 18.32 -2.33
C PHE A 148 26.40 17.75 -3.49
N HIS A 149 25.69 18.60 -4.21
CA HIS A 149 24.93 18.16 -5.37
C HIS A 149 25.12 19.09 -6.56
N PHE A 150 25.10 18.50 -7.76
CA PHE A 150 25.23 19.21 -9.03
C PHE A 150 24.29 18.60 -10.09
N GLY A 151 23.95 19.39 -11.11
CA GLY A 151 22.96 19.04 -12.14
C GLY A 151 22.03 20.21 -12.37
N SER A 152 20.75 20.07 -12.04
CA SER A 152 19.77 21.16 -12.11
C SER A 152 20.09 22.36 -11.20
N ALA A 153 20.86 22.14 -10.14
CA ALA A 153 21.37 23.15 -9.22
C ALA A 153 22.73 22.70 -8.68
N LEU A 154 23.63 23.65 -8.42
CA LEU A 154 24.87 23.40 -7.69
C LEU A 154 24.65 23.80 -6.24
N GLY A 155 24.75 22.88 -5.29
CA GLY A 155 24.45 23.16 -3.90
C GLY A 155 25.39 22.49 -2.91
N LEU A 156 25.62 23.20 -1.81
CA LEU A 156 26.36 22.73 -0.65
C LEU A 156 25.45 22.77 0.57
N GLY A 157 25.40 21.67 1.32
CA GLY A 157 24.60 21.52 2.53
C GLY A 157 25.41 20.96 3.68
N VAL A 158 25.12 21.42 4.89
CA VAL A 158 25.62 20.85 6.14
C VAL A 158 24.42 20.51 6.99
N THR A 159 24.33 19.28 7.48
CA THR A 159 23.30 18.84 8.43
C THR A 159 23.95 18.27 9.68
N GLY A 160 23.55 18.75 10.85
CA GLY A 160 23.93 18.19 12.14
C GLY A 160 22.74 17.51 12.82
N PHE A 161 23.01 16.40 13.50
CA PHE A 161 22.08 15.72 14.39
C PHE A 161 22.74 15.55 15.76
N ARG A 162 21.98 15.83 16.82
CA ARG A 162 22.42 15.59 18.19
C ARG A 162 21.26 15.17 19.07
N GLN A 163 21.44 14.06 19.78
CA GLN A 163 20.56 13.66 20.87
C GLN A 163 20.90 14.48 22.12
N LEU A 164 19.95 15.31 22.58
CA LEU A 164 20.12 16.17 23.76
C LEU A 164 19.79 15.41 25.04
N THR A 165 18.71 14.63 25.03
CA THR A 165 18.28 13.76 26.13
C THR A 165 17.81 12.41 25.56
N GLN A 166 17.50 11.44 26.42
CA GLN A 166 16.95 10.15 25.95
C GLN A 166 15.65 10.29 25.14
N ARG A 167 14.89 11.37 25.36
CA ARG A 167 13.61 11.65 24.70
C ARG A 167 13.63 12.82 23.73
N CYS A 168 14.74 13.56 23.63
CA CYS A 168 14.82 14.77 22.82
C CYS A 168 16.05 14.74 21.92
N TYR A 169 15.85 15.02 20.63
CA TYR A 169 16.94 15.22 19.69
C TYR A 169 16.67 16.40 18.79
N VAL A 170 17.76 17.01 18.31
CA VAL A 170 17.73 18.16 17.43
C VAL A 170 18.46 17.82 16.15
N ARG A 171 17.91 18.29 15.05
CA ARG A 171 18.54 18.29 13.73
C ARG A 171 18.57 19.72 13.22
N CYS A 172 19.75 20.20 12.86
CA CYS A 172 19.93 21.49 12.19
C CYS A 172 20.53 21.26 10.81
N GLY A 173 20.19 22.08 9.84
CA GLY A 173 20.80 22.03 8.53
C GLY A 173 20.85 23.41 7.90
N ALA A 174 21.91 23.69 7.17
CA ALA A 174 22.06 24.88 6.34
C ALA A 174 22.49 24.43 4.95
N ARG A 175 21.82 24.93 3.92
CA ARG A 175 22.10 24.61 2.52
C ARG A 175 22.08 25.88 1.69
N ALA A 176 22.97 25.93 0.72
CA ALA A 176 23.11 27.04 -0.21
C ALA A 176 23.09 26.49 -1.63
N ASP A 177 22.02 26.76 -2.37
CA ASP A 177 21.85 26.29 -3.74
C ASP A 177 22.04 27.46 -4.72
N VAL A 178 22.93 27.26 -5.70
CA VAL A 178 23.11 28.14 -6.84
C VAL A 178 22.33 27.53 -8.00
N THR A 179 21.26 28.22 -8.38
CA THR A 179 20.42 27.83 -9.51
C THR A 179 20.54 28.85 -10.63
N GLN A 180 20.01 28.50 -11.80
CA GLN A 180 19.87 29.38 -12.97
C GLN A 180 19.09 30.67 -12.65
N PHE A 181 18.21 30.59 -11.66
CA PHE A 181 17.36 31.68 -11.20
C PHE A 181 17.97 32.44 -10.00
N GLY A 182 19.24 32.19 -9.69
CA GLY A 182 19.98 32.85 -8.62
C GLY A 182 20.25 31.97 -7.39
N TYR A 183 20.78 32.63 -6.36
CA TYR A 183 21.22 32.04 -5.10
C TYR A 183 20.06 31.81 -4.13
N ARG A 184 19.97 30.61 -3.57
CA ARG A 184 18.91 30.16 -2.66
C ARG A 184 19.51 29.58 -1.38
N PRO A 185 19.77 30.42 -0.37
CA PRO A 185 20.13 29.94 0.96
C PRO A 185 18.89 29.40 1.66
N SER A 186 19.06 28.31 2.41
CA SER A 186 18.05 27.70 3.25
C SER A 186 18.66 27.19 4.54
N ALA A 187 17.93 27.30 5.64
CA ALA A 187 18.26 26.67 6.90
C ALA A 187 17.03 25.97 7.48
N THR A 188 17.23 24.81 8.08
CA THR A 188 16.20 23.99 8.68
C THR A 188 16.59 23.65 10.10
N PHE A 189 15.72 23.94 11.06
CA PHE A 189 15.88 23.58 12.45
C PHE A 189 14.73 22.68 12.86
N MET A 190 15.02 21.48 13.35
CA MET A 190 14.03 20.52 13.79
C MET A 190 14.33 20.08 15.21
N VAL A 191 13.36 20.24 16.10
CA VAL A 191 13.38 19.69 17.45
C VAL A 191 12.35 18.57 17.52
N ALA A 192 12.76 17.39 17.96
CA ALA A 192 11.89 16.25 18.13
C ALA A 192 11.87 15.82 19.60
N TYR A 193 10.68 15.58 20.12
CA TYR A 193 10.46 15.14 21.49
C TYR A 193 9.57 13.89 21.50
N GLN A 194 10.04 12.85 22.19
CA GLN A 194 9.32 11.61 22.40
C GLN A 194 8.57 11.71 23.72
N PHE A 195 7.26 11.95 23.64
CA PHE A 195 6.38 12.05 24.82
C PHE A 195 6.23 10.69 25.48
N ASP A 196 6.02 9.66 24.66
CA ASP A 196 5.84 8.26 25.07
C ASP A 196 6.51 7.31 24.08
N ARG A 197 6.53 6.02 24.39
CA ARG A 197 7.04 4.97 23.47
C ARG A 197 6.39 5.05 22.08
N ASN A 198 5.11 5.42 22.03
CA ASN A 198 4.30 5.44 20.81
C ASN A 198 4.03 6.85 20.27
N ILE A 199 4.36 7.93 20.99
CA ILE A 199 4.04 9.31 20.60
C ILE A 199 5.32 10.13 20.44
N GLN A 200 5.48 10.70 19.25
CA GLN A 200 6.58 11.61 18.94
C GLN A 200 6.06 12.92 18.35
N GLY A 201 6.44 14.04 18.96
CA GLY A 201 6.27 15.37 18.40
C GLY A 201 7.52 15.86 17.68
N ARG A 202 7.35 16.61 16.61
CA ARG A 202 8.43 17.27 15.86
C ARG A 202 8.00 18.69 15.51
N LEU A 203 8.80 19.66 15.92
CA LEU A 203 8.68 21.05 15.51
C LEU A 203 9.80 21.37 14.53
N THR A 204 9.46 21.77 13.32
CA THR A 204 10.42 22.07 12.25
C THR A 204 10.23 23.49 11.77
N TYR A 205 11.30 24.28 11.80
CA TYR A 205 11.36 25.64 11.30
C TYR A 205 12.27 25.68 10.06
N ASN A 206 11.67 26.01 8.92
CA ASN A 206 12.34 26.15 7.64
C ASN A 206 12.54 27.65 7.33
N LEU A 207 13.76 28.15 7.48
CA LEU A 207 14.20 29.44 6.94
C LEU A 207 14.61 29.23 5.49
N ALA A 208 13.65 29.17 4.59
CA ALA A 208 13.88 29.24 3.16
C ALA A 208 13.03 30.37 2.58
N ARG A 209 13.12 30.64 1.27
CA ARG A 209 12.14 31.52 0.60
C ARG A 209 11.24 30.63 -0.26
N PRO A 210 10.04 30.23 0.21
CA PRO A 210 9.28 30.75 1.36
C PRO A 210 9.62 30.09 2.72
N SER A 211 9.49 30.85 3.81
CA SER A 211 9.68 30.34 5.18
C SER A 211 8.43 29.63 5.68
N SER A 212 8.62 28.60 6.51
CA SER A 212 7.50 27.87 7.13
C SER A 212 7.88 27.28 8.48
N ILE A 213 6.92 27.23 9.39
CA ILE A 213 7.00 26.43 10.62
C ILE A 213 6.01 25.26 10.50
N SER A 214 6.41 24.07 10.92
CA SER A 214 5.55 22.89 10.93
C SER A 214 5.65 22.12 12.24
N THR A 215 4.49 21.81 12.80
CA THR A 215 4.34 20.96 13.98
C THR A 215 3.76 19.63 13.52
N ASN A 216 4.46 18.54 13.74
CA ASN A 216 4.02 17.18 13.41
C ASN A 216 3.94 16.35 14.70
N ILE A 217 2.80 15.74 14.96
CA ILE A 217 2.61 14.79 16.06
C ILE A 217 2.28 13.44 15.42
N VAL A 218 3.08 12.42 15.73
CA VAL A 218 2.94 11.07 15.20
C VAL A 218 2.71 10.11 16.35
N TYR A 219 1.57 9.45 16.34
CA TYR A 219 1.28 8.27 17.13
C TYR A 219 1.55 7.04 16.25
N SER A 220 2.48 6.18 16.66
CA SER A 220 2.81 4.94 15.96
C SER A 220 2.71 3.76 16.92
N SER A 221 1.84 2.83 16.58
CA SER A 221 1.63 1.55 17.24
C SER A 221 1.78 0.43 16.19
N GLU A 222 1.84 -0.82 16.62
CA GLU A 222 1.94 -1.98 15.71
C GLU A 222 0.75 -2.06 14.74
N VAL A 223 -0.44 -1.67 15.22
CA VAL A 223 -1.70 -1.79 14.48
C VAL A 223 -2.12 -0.46 13.85
N SER A 224 -1.82 0.67 14.47
CA SER A 224 -2.35 1.98 14.05
C SER A 224 -1.26 3.04 14.02
N ASN A 225 -1.24 3.82 12.94
CA ASN A 225 -0.38 4.98 12.75
C ASN A 225 -1.25 6.21 12.49
N VAL A 226 -1.21 7.18 13.39
CA VAL A 226 -1.95 8.44 13.26
C VAL A 226 -0.93 9.57 13.24
N SER A 227 -0.98 10.42 12.23
CA SER A 227 -0.17 11.63 12.16
C SER A 227 -1.05 12.86 11.99
N SER A 228 -0.78 13.88 12.79
CA SER A 228 -1.38 15.19 12.70
C SER A 228 -0.27 16.20 12.43
N SER A 229 -0.45 17.04 11.43
CA SER A 229 0.51 18.08 11.11
C SER A 229 -0.15 19.43 10.83
N VAL A 230 0.48 20.47 11.34
CA VAL A 230 0.11 21.85 11.10
C VAL A 230 1.31 22.53 10.50
N GLN A 231 1.20 23.04 9.29
CA GLN A 231 2.22 23.86 8.65
C GLN A 231 1.67 25.27 8.48
N LEU A 232 2.42 26.26 8.98
CA LEU A 232 2.16 27.68 8.80
C LEU A 232 3.30 28.24 7.95
N GLY A 233 3.00 28.78 6.78
CA GLY A 233 4.01 29.31 5.88
C GLY A 233 3.41 30.33 4.92
N VAL A 234 4.22 31.28 4.47
CA VAL A 234 3.76 32.45 3.69
C VAL A 234 3.05 32.07 2.39
N LYS A 235 3.47 30.97 1.74
CA LYS A 235 2.86 30.47 0.48
C LYS A 235 1.97 29.25 0.66
N SER A 236 2.07 28.53 1.78
CA SER A 236 1.35 27.28 1.98
C SER A 236 1.18 26.99 3.47
N SER A 237 0.02 27.38 3.99
CA SER A 237 -0.45 26.96 5.31
C SER A 237 -1.48 25.85 5.14
N PHE A 238 -1.32 24.76 5.88
CA PHE A 238 -2.26 23.64 5.89
C PHE A 238 -2.26 22.89 7.22
N PHE A 239 -3.40 22.31 7.52
CA PHE A 239 -3.60 21.26 8.51
C PHE A 239 -3.69 19.93 7.77
N SER A 240 -3.07 18.86 8.28
CA SER A 240 -3.30 17.52 7.78
C SER A 240 -3.41 16.50 8.90
N LEU A 241 -4.33 15.56 8.74
CA LEU A 241 -4.57 14.43 9.61
C LEU A 241 -4.52 13.17 8.75
N SER A 242 -3.67 12.21 9.08
CA SER A 242 -3.64 10.92 8.41
C SER A 242 -3.72 9.79 9.43
N CYS A 243 -4.50 8.77 9.10
CA CYS A 243 -4.70 7.59 9.91
C CYS A 243 -4.49 6.37 9.01
N THR A 244 -3.57 5.50 9.40
CA THR A 244 -3.33 4.22 8.76
C THR A 244 -3.55 3.12 9.78
N ARG A 245 -4.45 2.20 9.48
CA ARG A 245 -4.74 1.04 10.33
C ARG A 245 -4.39 -0.24 9.58
N THR A 246 -3.54 -1.05 10.19
CA THR A 246 -3.13 -2.36 9.71
C THR A 246 -4.01 -3.42 10.37
N PHE A 247 -4.71 -4.21 9.56
CA PHE A 247 -5.49 -5.36 9.99
C PHE A 247 -4.63 -6.62 9.82
N LEU A 248 -4.12 -7.14 10.94
CA LEU A 248 -3.20 -8.28 10.96
C LEU A 248 -3.86 -9.58 10.47
N GLU A 249 -5.12 -9.85 10.86
CA GLU A 249 -5.86 -11.05 10.43
C GLU A 249 -6.11 -11.14 8.91
N HIS A 250 -6.03 -10.01 8.23
CA HIS A 250 -6.33 -9.91 6.81
C HIS A 250 -5.13 -9.39 6.01
N ASP A 251 -3.95 -9.18 6.57
CA ASP A 251 -2.81 -8.56 5.87
C ASP A 251 -3.20 -7.33 5.01
N ALA A 252 -4.12 -6.52 5.54
CA ALA A 252 -4.69 -5.36 4.86
C ALA A 252 -4.35 -4.09 5.62
N LYS A 253 -4.09 -2.99 4.91
CA LYS A 253 -3.85 -1.67 5.48
C LYS A 253 -4.87 -0.72 4.89
N VAL A 254 -5.60 -0.04 5.75
CA VAL A 254 -6.53 1.02 5.37
C VAL A 254 -5.92 2.35 5.76
N ARG A 255 -5.90 3.29 4.83
CA ARG A 255 -5.34 4.62 5.01
C ARG A 255 -6.42 5.66 4.70
N GLY A 256 -6.66 6.57 5.63
CA GLY A 256 -7.43 7.77 5.43
C GLY A 256 -6.55 8.99 5.68
N ALA A 257 -6.63 10.01 4.84
CA ALA A 257 -5.99 11.29 5.12
C ALA A 257 -6.89 12.46 4.75
N LEU A 258 -6.82 13.51 5.54
CA LEU A 258 -7.49 14.78 5.34
C LEU A 258 -6.42 15.86 5.38
N ARG A 259 -6.38 16.73 4.38
CA ARG A 259 -5.52 17.90 4.34
C ARG A 259 -6.36 19.09 3.96
N ILE A 260 -6.31 20.15 4.74
CA ILE A 260 -7.07 21.38 4.52
C ILE A 260 -6.07 22.52 4.59
N GLY A 261 -6.02 23.35 3.55
CA GLY A 261 -5.09 24.47 3.55
C GLY A 261 -5.40 25.52 2.50
N THR A 262 -4.60 26.57 2.56
CA THR A 262 -4.63 27.73 1.65
C THR A 262 -4.51 27.36 0.18
N LEU A 263 -3.78 26.28 -0.15
CA LEU A 263 -3.60 25.82 -1.53
C LEU A 263 -4.71 24.87 -2.01
N GLY A 264 -5.60 24.46 -1.11
CA GLY A 264 -6.62 23.47 -1.40
C GLY A 264 -6.89 22.50 -0.26
N SER A 265 -7.99 21.78 -0.41
CA SER A 265 -8.41 20.71 0.49
C SER A 265 -8.33 19.38 -0.24
N MET A 266 -7.93 18.33 0.47
CA MET A 266 -7.67 17.01 -0.08
C MET A 266 -8.11 15.95 0.91
N VAL A 267 -8.88 14.99 0.41
CA VAL A 267 -9.30 13.78 1.12
C VAL A 267 -8.71 12.59 0.38
N GLU A 268 -7.96 11.75 1.09
CA GLU A 268 -7.43 10.50 0.55
C GLU A 268 -8.05 9.32 1.30
N CYS A 269 -8.49 8.32 0.55
CA CYS A 269 -8.90 7.03 1.07
C CYS A 269 -8.18 5.95 0.26
N GLY A 270 -7.45 5.07 0.94
CA GLY A 270 -6.68 4.02 0.29
C GLY A 270 -6.72 2.71 1.05
N ILE A 271 -6.61 1.63 0.30
CA ILE A 271 -6.55 0.27 0.81
C ILE A 271 -5.36 -0.41 0.14
N GLU A 272 -4.52 -1.06 0.93
CA GLU A 272 -3.40 -1.89 0.48
C GLU A 272 -3.58 -3.29 1.05
N LYS A 273 -3.34 -4.31 0.23
CA LYS A 273 -3.54 -5.71 0.58
C LYS A 273 -2.33 -6.52 0.14
N LYS A 274 -1.80 -7.35 1.05
CA LYS A 274 -0.82 -8.37 0.70
C LYS A 274 -1.52 -9.48 -0.08
N VAL A 275 -1.03 -9.79 -1.27
CA VAL A 275 -1.59 -10.85 -2.14
C VAL A 275 -0.73 -12.11 -2.07
N THR A 276 0.59 -11.94 -2.05
CA THR A 276 1.57 -13.01 -1.82
C THR A 276 2.65 -12.52 -0.85
N ASP A 277 3.57 -13.38 -0.43
CA ASP A 277 4.65 -12.98 0.49
C ASP A 277 5.54 -11.85 -0.01
N PHE A 278 5.62 -11.69 -1.34
CA PHE A 278 6.44 -10.67 -1.98
C PHE A 278 5.63 -9.65 -2.77
N SER A 279 4.29 -9.76 -2.82
CA SER A 279 3.46 -8.88 -3.64
C SER A 279 2.36 -8.18 -2.84
N HIS A 280 2.32 -6.86 -2.94
CA HIS A 280 1.27 -6.01 -2.36
C HIS A 280 0.56 -5.24 -3.46
N ILE A 281 -0.76 -5.17 -3.39
CA ILE A 281 -1.59 -4.38 -4.30
C ILE A 281 -2.35 -3.37 -3.47
N GLY A 282 -2.39 -2.11 -3.89
CA GLY A 282 -3.17 -1.09 -3.24
C GLY A 282 -3.81 -0.11 -4.22
N GLY A 283 -4.94 0.45 -3.82
CA GLY A 283 -5.62 1.54 -4.51
C GLY A 283 -5.78 2.71 -3.56
N THR A 284 -5.51 3.93 -4.01
CA THR A 284 -5.76 5.15 -3.25
C THR A 284 -6.56 6.12 -4.09
N LEU A 285 -7.76 6.45 -3.62
CA LEU A 285 -8.61 7.47 -4.19
C LEU A 285 -8.31 8.80 -3.47
N THR A 286 -8.01 9.81 -4.26
CA THR A 286 -7.70 11.16 -3.81
C THR A 286 -8.74 12.10 -4.40
N VAL A 287 -9.42 12.85 -3.55
CA VAL A 287 -10.36 13.91 -3.92
C VAL A 287 -9.79 15.22 -3.43
N SER A 288 -9.44 16.10 -4.36
CA SER A 288 -8.75 17.36 -4.10
C SER A 288 -9.49 18.54 -4.72
N ILE A 289 -9.52 19.66 -4.03
CA ILE A 289 -9.96 20.95 -4.56
C ILE A 289 -8.71 21.84 -4.58
N PRO A 290 -8.21 22.31 -5.74
CA PRO A 290 -8.85 22.35 -7.06
C PRO A 290 -8.48 21.20 -8.02
N GLN A 291 -7.65 20.22 -7.64
CA GLN A 291 -7.08 19.25 -8.58
C GLN A 291 -8.03 18.13 -9.06
N GLY A 292 -9.24 18.04 -8.50
CA GLY A 292 -10.25 17.07 -8.88
C GLY A 292 -10.06 15.68 -8.26
N VAL A 293 -10.42 14.64 -9.00
CA VAL A 293 -10.43 13.24 -8.52
C VAL A 293 -9.36 12.43 -9.22
N HIS A 294 -8.49 11.79 -8.43
CA HIS A 294 -7.41 10.93 -8.91
C HIS A 294 -7.43 9.58 -8.22
N LEU A 295 -7.22 8.53 -8.99
CA LEU A 295 -7.03 7.17 -8.49
C LEU A 295 -5.58 6.76 -8.71
N LYS A 296 -4.89 6.32 -7.65
CA LYS A 296 -3.53 5.78 -7.74
C LYS A 296 -3.58 4.29 -7.44
N LEU A 297 -3.22 3.47 -8.43
CA LEU A 297 -3.02 2.04 -8.25
C LEU A 297 -1.53 1.77 -8.00
N LYS A 298 -1.23 1.05 -6.92
CA LYS A 298 0.11 0.69 -6.48
C LYS A 298 0.26 -0.82 -6.52
N MET A 299 1.31 -1.31 -7.16
CA MET A 299 1.70 -2.72 -7.13
C MET A 299 3.15 -2.83 -6.70
N MET A 300 3.41 -3.52 -5.60
CA MET A 300 4.76 -3.84 -5.16
C MET A 300 5.02 -5.31 -5.44
N ARG A 301 6.20 -5.63 -5.98
CA ARG A 301 6.72 -6.99 -6.11
C ARG A 301 8.19 -7.02 -5.74
N GLY A 302 8.52 -7.60 -4.59
CA GLY A 302 9.87 -7.55 -4.02
C GLY A 302 10.31 -6.12 -3.75
N GLN A 303 11.44 -5.70 -4.33
CA GLN A 303 11.95 -4.32 -4.22
C GLN A 303 11.40 -3.36 -5.28
N GLN A 304 10.65 -3.86 -6.27
CA GLN A 304 10.07 -3.03 -7.33
C GLN A 304 8.70 -2.51 -6.91
N THR A 305 8.44 -1.22 -7.13
CA THR A 305 7.13 -0.59 -6.91
C THR A 305 6.66 0.08 -8.18
N PHE A 306 5.51 -0.38 -8.70
CA PHE A 306 4.81 0.20 -9.84
C PHE A 306 3.68 1.10 -9.35
N PHE A 307 3.58 2.30 -9.92
CA PHE A 307 2.54 3.28 -9.62
C PHE A 307 1.84 3.68 -10.93
N PHE A 308 0.52 3.54 -10.95
CA PHE A 308 -0.32 3.91 -12.09
C PHE A 308 -1.31 5.00 -11.64
N PRO A 309 -1.01 6.29 -11.90
CA PRO A 309 -1.91 7.39 -11.63
C PRO A 309 -2.97 7.50 -12.75
N ILE A 310 -4.24 7.49 -12.36
CA ILE A 310 -5.40 7.62 -13.24
C ILE A 310 -6.13 8.91 -12.85
N TYR A 311 -6.20 9.85 -13.79
CA TYR A 311 -6.93 11.10 -13.62
C TYR A 311 -8.38 10.89 -14.05
N LEU A 312 -9.33 11.03 -13.13
CA LEU A 312 -10.74 10.75 -13.40
C LEU A 312 -11.54 12.01 -13.73
N SER A 313 -11.23 13.13 -13.07
CA SER A 313 -11.95 14.39 -13.23
C SER A 313 -11.08 15.55 -12.75
N ASP A 314 -11.16 16.70 -13.41
CA ASP A 314 -10.46 17.93 -13.00
C ASP A 314 -11.20 18.69 -11.89
N GLY A 315 -12.49 18.39 -11.68
CA GLY A 315 -13.31 18.90 -10.57
C GLY A 315 -13.80 17.80 -9.63
N VAL A 316 -14.43 18.18 -8.52
CA VAL A 316 -15.07 17.23 -7.59
C VAL A 316 -16.41 16.79 -8.19
N SER A 317 -16.39 15.69 -8.94
CA SER A 317 -17.59 15.08 -9.51
C SER A 317 -17.98 13.81 -8.72
N PRO A 318 -19.23 13.71 -8.21
CA PRO A 318 -19.68 12.54 -7.46
C PRO A 318 -19.58 11.23 -8.26
N SER A 319 -19.80 11.29 -9.58
CA SER A 319 -19.67 10.14 -10.47
C SER A 319 -18.23 9.63 -10.56
N ALA A 320 -17.23 10.52 -10.67
CA ALA A 320 -15.82 10.12 -10.70
C ALA A 320 -15.37 9.50 -9.36
N ILE A 321 -15.88 10.01 -8.23
CA ILE A 321 -15.62 9.41 -6.91
C ILE A 321 -16.19 7.99 -6.86
N LEU A 322 -17.43 7.80 -7.33
CA LEU A 322 -18.07 6.49 -7.35
C LEU A 322 -17.33 5.50 -8.25
N TYR A 323 -16.96 5.91 -9.48
CA TYR A 323 -16.17 5.07 -10.37
C TYR A 323 -14.79 4.75 -9.78
N GLY A 324 -14.11 5.74 -9.21
CA GLY A 324 -12.80 5.57 -8.58
C GLY A 324 -12.80 4.66 -7.35
N ALA A 325 -13.92 4.57 -6.63
CA ALA A 325 -14.07 3.67 -5.49
C ALA A 325 -14.53 2.26 -5.89
N VAL A 326 -15.58 2.16 -6.71
CA VAL A 326 -16.27 0.90 -6.98
C VAL A 326 -15.56 0.07 -8.04
N VAL A 327 -15.11 0.68 -9.15
CA VAL A 327 -14.53 -0.06 -10.28
C VAL A 327 -13.25 -0.80 -9.90
N PRO A 328 -12.28 -0.20 -9.19
CA PRO A 328 -11.07 -0.93 -8.80
C PRO A 328 -11.35 -2.09 -7.85
N LEU A 329 -12.28 -1.91 -6.90
CA LEU A 329 -12.65 -2.96 -5.97
C LEU A 329 -13.34 -4.13 -6.69
N ALA A 330 -14.32 -3.83 -7.56
CA ALA A 330 -15.02 -4.83 -8.36
C ALA A 330 -14.05 -5.57 -9.30
N SER A 331 -13.19 -4.83 -10.00
CA SER A 331 -12.16 -5.40 -10.88
C SER A 331 -11.21 -6.33 -10.13
N TYR A 332 -10.80 -5.97 -8.90
CA TYR A 332 -9.99 -6.84 -8.06
C TYR A 332 -10.70 -8.14 -7.69
N PHE A 333 -11.99 -8.10 -7.31
CA PHE A 333 -12.73 -9.33 -7.00
C PHE A 333 -12.89 -10.24 -8.23
N VAL A 334 -13.16 -9.65 -9.40
CA VAL A 334 -13.26 -10.39 -10.67
C VAL A 334 -11.91 -11.03 -11.02
N VAL A 335 -10.82 -10.25 -11.04
CA VAL A 335 -9.46 -10.74 -11.33
C VAL A 335 -9.02 -11.78 -10.29
N LYS A 336 -9.32 -11.56 -9.01
CA LYS A 336 -8.99 -12.50 -7.95
C LYS A 336 -9.69 -13.85 -8.15
N LYS A 337 -10.98 -13.82 -8.45
CA LYS A 337 -11.79 -15.04 -8.62
C LYS A 337 -11.45 -15.78 -9.91
N LEU A 338 -11.26 -15.06 -11.03
CA LEU A 338 -11.08 -15.65 -12.35
C LEU A 338 -9.63 -15.96 -12.73
N ILE A 339 -8.65 -15.21 -12.20
CA ILE A 339 -7.25 -15.33 -12.62
C ILE A 339 -6.36 -15.77 -11.45
N ILE A 340 -6.39 -15.06 -10.32
CA ILE A 340 -5.42 -15.30 -9.23
C ILE A 340 -5.68 -16.62 -8.51
N ASN A 341 -6.90 -16.86 -8.05
CA ASN A 341 -7.26 -18.07 -7.32
C ASN A 341 -6.99 -19.38 -8.10
N PRO A 342 -7.33 -19.50 -9.41
CA PRO A 342 -7.02 -20.73 -10.14
C PRO A 342 -5.52 -20.95 -10.30
N ILE A 343 -4.73 -19.90 -10.55
CA ILE A 343 -3.25 -20.01 -10.64
C ILE A 343 -2.66 -20.46 -9.31
N LEU A 344 -3.09 -19.86 -8.20
CA LEU A 344 -2.62 -20.25 -6.86
C LEU A 344 -3.00 -21.69 -6.52
N LYS A 345 -4.20 -22.13 -6.91
CA LYS A 345 -4.64 -23.51 -6.72
C LYS A 345 -3.78 -24.48 -7.52
N GLN A 346 -3.48 -24.17 -8.78
CA GLN A 346 -2.58 -24.97 -9.62
C GLN A 346 -1.15 -25.02 -9.06
N GLN A 347 -0.62 -23.91 -8.54
CA GLN A 347 0.71 -23.89 -7.91
C GLN A 347 0.76 -24.78 -6.68
N LYS A 348 -0.21 -24.65 -5.77
CA LYS A 348 -0.31 -25.53 -4.59
C LYS A 348 -0.44 -27.00 -4.98
N GLN A 349 -1.17 -27.29 -6.06
CA GLN A 349 -1.30 -28.65 -6.54
C GLN A 349 0.03 -29.19 -7.10
N LYS A 350 0.77 -28.39 -7.88
CA LYS A 350 2.12 -28.76 -8.36
C LYS A 350 3.11 -28.96 -7.22
N GLU A 351 3.07 -28.11 -6.19
CA GLU A 351 3.90 -28.28 -5.00
C GLU A 351 3.58 -29.58 -4.25
N LEU A 352 2.29 -29.89 -4.11
CA LEU A 352 1.84 -31.14 -3.50
C LEU A 352 2.25 -32.36 -4.36
N GLU A 353 2.12 -32.27 -5.68
CA GLU A 353 2.56 -33.32 -6.61
C GLU A 353 4.07 -33.55 -6.52
N LYS A 354 4.87 -32.48 -6.51
CA LYS A 354 6.31 -32.57 -6.32
C LYS A 354 6.69 -33.19 -4.98
N GLN A 355 6.00 -32.83 -3.90
CA GLN A 355 6.21 -33.46 -2.60
C GLN A 355 5.89 -34.96 -2.67
N LYS A 356 4.78 -35.35 -3.30
CA LYS A 356 4.42 -36.77 -3.49
C LYS A 356 5.47 -37.53 -4.30
N GLU A 357 6.01 -36.94 -5.35
CA GLU A 357 7.10 -37.52 -6.16
C GLU A 357 8.37 -37.71 -5.31
N GLU A 358 8.82 -36.68 -4.60
CA GLU A 358 9.99 -36.76 -3.69
C GLU A 358 9.80 -37.84 -2.61
N TYR A 359 8.58 -37.97 -2.06
CA TYR A 359 8.25 -39.03 -1.11
C TYR A 359 8.26 -40.42 -1.76
N ALA A 360 7.70 -40.57 -2.97
CA ALA A 360 7.69 -41.84 -3.70
C ALA A 360 9.11 -42.30 -4.07
N GLU A 361 9.98 -41.38 -4.48
CA GLU A 361 11.39 -41.68 -4.77
C GLU A 361 12.13 -42.19 -3.53
N LYS A 362 11.99 -41.50 -2.39
CA LYS A 362 12.57 -41.95 -1.11
C LYS A 362 12.06 -43.32 -0.69
N MET A 363 10.76 -43.57 -0.86
CA MET A 363 10.17 -44.88 -0.57
C MET A 363 10.74 -45.97 -1.49
N ALA A 364 10.84 -45.71 -2.79
CA ALA A 364 11.40 -46.65 -3.76
C ALA A 364 12.88 -46.99 -3.48
N GLN A 365 13.68 -46.00 -3.10
CA GLN A 365 15.07 -46.20 -2.67
C GLN A 365 15.15 -47.11 -1.45
N LYS A 366 14.36 -46.82 -0.39
CA LYS A 366 14.32 -47.63 0.83
C LYS A 366 13.84 -49.06 0.57
N LYS A 367 12.86 -49.22 -0.32
CA LYS A 367 12.40 -50.54 -0.77
C LYS A 367 13.52 -51.32 -1.48
N SER A 368 14.23 -50.69 -2.42
CA SER A 368 15.36 -51.35 -3.12
C SER A 368 16.51 -51.70 -2.17
N GLU A 369 16.83 -50.83 -1.20
CA GLU A 369 17.80 -51.11 -0.14
C GLU A 369 17.38 -52.33 0.69
N ALA A 370 16.11 -52.40 1.09
CA ALA A 370 15.57 -53.53 1.84
C ALA A 370 15.61 -54.83 1.03
N GLU A 371 15.17 -54.82 -0.23
CA GLU A 371 15.18 -56.00 -1.11
C GLU A 371 16.59 -56.58 -1.30
N LYS A 372 17.59 -55.72 -1.54
CA LYS A 372 19.00 -56.12 -1.61
C LYS A 372 19.51 -56.72 -0.30
N ALA A 373 19.13 -56.13 0.84
CA ALA A 373 19.48 -56.68 2.15
C ALA A 373 18.84 -58.07 2.37
N VAL A 374 17.57 -58.26 1.97
CA VAL A 374 16.91 -59.57 2.01
C VAL A 374 17.62 -60.59 1.13
N GLU A 375 18.05 -60.20 -0.08
CA GLU A 375 18.78 -61.07 -1.01
C GLU A 375 20.11 -61.55 -0.41
N LEU A 376 20.89 -60.64 0.19
CA LEU A 376 22.15 -60.97 0.87
C LEU A 376 21.95 -61.89 2.09
N MET A 377 20.79 -61.85 2.74
CA MET A 377 20.46 -62.68 3.90
C MET A 377 19.88 -64.06 3.54
N ARG A 378 19.68 -64.37 2.26
CA ARG A 378 19.08 -65.65 1.85
C ARG A 378 19.95 -66.85 2.24
N GLU A 379 21.26 -66.76 2.04
CA GLU A 379 22.17 -67.84 2.43
C GLU A 379 22.24 -68.05 3.95
N THR A 380 22.22 -66.96 4.73
CA THR A 380 22.24 -67.06 6.20
C THR A 380 20.93 -67.59 6.74
N PHE A 381 19.81 -67.25 6.08
CA PHE A 381 18.48 -67.79 6.35
C PHE A 381 18.43 -69.31 6.20
N GLU A 382 18.86 -69.83 5.05
CA GLU A 382 18.85 -71.28 4.77
C GLU A 382 19.72 -72.05 5.77
N ARG A 383 20.94 -71.56 6.01
CA ARG A 383 21.85 -72.16 7.01
C ARG A 383 21.27 -72.13 8.42
N SER A 384 20.63 -71.02 8.80
CA SER A 384 20.00 -70.86 10.12
C SER A 384 18.87 -71.87 10.33
N ILE A 385 17.99 -72.04 9.32
CA ILE A 385 16.89 -73.00 9.39
C ILE A 385 17.42 -74.42 9.57
N GLU A 386 18.40 -74.86 8.77
CA GLU A 386 18.94 -76.23 8.89
C GLU A 386 19.52 -76.52 10.27
N ILE A 387 20.22 -75.55 10.88
CA ILE A 387 20.83 -75.70 12.20
C ILE A 387 19.75 -75.74 13.29
N GLU A 388 18.76 -74.85 13.21
CA GLU A 388 17.69 -74.75 14.20
C GLU A 388 16.72 -75.94 14.10
N GLU A 389 16.42 -76.45 12.91
CA GLU A 389 15.58 -77.65 12.72
C GLU A 389 16.22 -78.90 13.32
N LYS A 390 17.54 -79.11 13.11
CA LYS A 390 18.28 -80.25 13.70
C LYS A 390 18.23 -80.27 15.23
N LYS A 391 18.13 -79.09 15.86
CA LYS A 391 18.10 -78.94 17.33
C LYS A 391 16.70 -78.72 17.90
N LEU A 392 15.65 -78.83 17.07
CA LEU A 392 14.27 -78.48 17.44
C LEU A 392 14.17 -77.08 18.08
N GLY A 393 14.96 -76.16 17.55
CA GLY A 393 15.12 -74.78 17.99
C GLY A 393 14.05 -73.85 17.45
N LEU A 394 14.39 -72.56 17.27
CA LEU A 394 13.45 -71.52 16.85
C LEU A 394 13.48 -71.33 15.34
N VAL A 395 12.35 -71.62 14.68
CA VAL A 395 12.18 -71.45 13.22
C VAL A 395 11.00 -70.53 12.96
N ILE A 396 11.24 -69.41 12.28
CA ILE A 396 10.23 -68.44 11.89
C ILE A 396 9.55 -68.93 10.61
N ILE A 397 8.24 -69.10 10.66
CA ILE A 397 7.42 -69.60 9.54
C ILE A 397 6.96 -68.44 8.67
N LYS A 398 6.49 -67.36 9.29
CA LYS A 398 5.98 -66.19 8.59
C LYS A 398 6.15 -64.95 9.46
N ALA A 399 6.65 -63.86 8.91
CA ALA A 399 6.67 -62.57 9.56
C ALA A 399 6.21 -61.46 8.60
N LEU A 400 5.25 -60.64 9.04
CA LEU A 400 4.67 -59.56 8.25
C LEU A 400 4.78 -58.23 8.99
N TYR A 401 5.23 -57.18 8.31
CA TYR A 401 5.36 -55.84 8.86
C TYR A 401 4.53 -54.83 8.06
N GLY A 402 3.63 -54.11 8.74
CA GLY A 402 2.76 -53.14 8.08
C GLY A 402 1.48 -52.86 8.86
N LYS A 403 0.43 -52.47 8.14
CA LYS A 403 -0.89 -52.18 8.72
C LYS A 403 -1.70 -53.47 8.89
N LEU A 404 -1.58 -54.08 10.06
CA LEU A 404 -2.23 -55.35 10.37
C LEU A 404 -3.48 -55.12 11.23
N GLN A 405 -4.63 -55.64 10.79
CA GLN A 405 -5.83 -55.77 11.61
C GLN A 405 -6.03 -57.23 12.03
N ASN A 406 -6.45 -57.44 13.27
CA ASN A 406 -6.77 -58.77 13.81
C ASN A 406 -8.21 -59.09 13.38
N SER A 407 -8.41 -60.17 12.63
CA SER A 407 -9.74 -60.78 12.47
C SER A 407 -9.86 -61.95 13.46
N ASP A 408 -11.05 -62.18 14.01
CA ASP A 408 -11.29 -63.19 15.06
C ASP A 408 -11.04 -64.64 14.59
N ASP A 409 -10.89 -64.87 13.28
CA ASP A 409 -10.68 -66.20 12.67
C ASP A 409 -9.20 -66.55 12.40
N GLY A 410 -8.25 -65.73 12.86
CA GLY A 410 -6.81 -66.02 12.70
C GLY A 410 -6.26 -65.81 11.29
N GLU A 411 -7.08 -65.32 10.36
CA GLU A 411 -6.64 -64.86 9.03
C GLU A 411 -6.26 -63.38 9.07
N VAL A 412 -4.98 -63.11 8.85
CA VAL A 412 -4.46 -61.73 8.72
C VAL A 412 -4.91 -61.17 7.37
N LEU A 413 -5.82 -60.19 7.38
CA LEU A 413 -6.20 -59.46 6.17
C LEU A 413 -5.00 -58.64 5.68
N ASP A 414 -4.52 -59.00 4.49
CA ASP A 414 -3.29 -58.49 3.89
C ASP A 414 -3.53 -57.12 3.24
N HIS A 415 -3.74 -56.09 4.06
CA HIS A 415 -3.77 -54.71 3.57
C HIS A 415 -2.37 -54.10 3.70
N GLN A 416 -1.61 -54.20 2.60
CA GLN A 416 -0.33 -53.50 2.38
C GLN A 416 0.73 -53.80 3.46
N CYS A 417 1.09 -55.07 3.60
CA CYS A 417 2.18 -55.53 4.47
C CYS A 417 3.42 -55.93 3.67
N ILE A 418 4.57 -55.96 4.34
CA ILE A 418 5.85 -56.41 3.80
C ILE A 418 6.20 -57.75 4.46
N ASP A 419 6.63 -58.72 3.66
CA ASP A 419 7.18 -59.97 4.17
C ASP A 419 8.61 -59.75 4.69
N VAL A 420 8.78 -59.94 6.00
CA VAL A 420 10.06 -59.76 6.71
C VAL A 420 10.54 -61.07 7.35
N THR A 421 10.06 -62.21 6.85
CA THR A 421 10.39 -63.55 7.36
C THR A 421 11.90 -63.82 7.31
N ILE A 422 12.54 -63.51 6.17
CA ILE A 422 13.97 -63.77 5.95
C ILE A 422 14.84 -62.94 6.90
N PRO A 423 14.70 -61.60 6.97
CA PRO A 423 15.43 -60.78 7.96
C PRO A 423 15.25 -61.24 9.40
N ILE A 424 14.03 -61.56 9.81
CA ILE A 424 13.73 -61.94 11.20
C ILE A 424 14.37 -63.29 11.56
N GLN A 425 14.34 -64.28 10.67
CA GLN A 425 15.00 -65.56 10.88
C GLN A 425 16.53 -65.40 10.89
N ALA A 426 17.10 -64.56 10.03
CA ALA A 426 18.55 -64.31 10.00
C ALA A 426 19.08 -63.67 11.30
N LEU A 427 18.22 -63.05 12.11
CA LEU A 427 18.54 -62.48 13.41
C LEU A 427 18.44 -63.47 14.57
N VAL A 428 17.96 -64.70 14.34
CA VAL A 428 17.87 -65.76 15.36
C VAL A 428 19.27 -66.26 15.72
N LYS A 429 19.56 -66.33 17.02
CA LYS A 429 20.81 -66.89 17.55
C LYS A 429 20.51 -67.77 18.76
N ASP A 430 21.09 -68.97 18.79
CA ASP A 430 20.93 -69.95 19.89
C ASP A 430 19.47 -70.23 20.24
N SER A 431 18.63 -70.48 19.22
CA SER A 431 17.19 -70.72 19.35
C SER A 431 16.41 -69.61 20.06
N LYS A 432 16.91 -68.36 20.03
CA LYS A 432 16.26 -67.17 20.58
C LYS A 432 16.38 -66.00 19.61
N LEU A 433 15.35 -65.15 19.61
CA LEU A 433 15.38 -63.85 18.95
C LEU A 433 15.08 -62.78 19.99
N ILE A 434 16.10 -61.97 20.28
CA ILE A 434 16.04 -60.88 21.25
C ILE A 434 16.48 -59.62 20.53
N LEU A 435 15.53 -58.73 20.27
CA LEU A 435 15.79 -57.38 19.81
C LEU A 435 15.36 -56.40 20.90
N PRO A 436 16.26 -55.49 21.34
CA PRO A 436 15.93 -54.49 22.33
C PRO A 436 14.88 -53.51 21.79
N GLU A 437 14.38 -52.65 22.67
CA GLU A 437 13.51 -51.56 22.26
C GLU A 437 14.28 -50.68 21.25
N THR A 438 13.72 -50.53 20.06
CA THR A 438 14.32 -49.78 18.95
C THR A 438 13.41 -48.61 18.60
N THR A 439 13.97 -47.56 18.02
CA THR A 439 13.22 -46.35 17.65
C THR A 439 12.13 -46.64 16.61
N SER A 440 12.38 -47.58 15.68
CA SER A 440 11.38 -48.16 14.78
C SER A 440 11.95 -49.42 14.14
N LYS A 441 11.13 -50.46 13.96
CA LYS A 441 11.53 -51.70 13.27
C LYS A 441 11.77 -51.48 11.77
N SER A 442 11.30 -50.38 11.18
CA SER A 442 11.60 -50.03 9.79
C SER A 442 13.07 -49.70 9.53
N GLY A 443 13.86 -49.45 10.59
CA GLY A 443 15.31 -49.22 10.49
C GLY A 443 16.15 -50.50 10.44
N LEU A 444 15.54 -51.67 10.59
CA LEU A 444 16.25 -52.95 10.55
C LEU A 444 16.64 -53.31 9.11
N PRO A 445 17.79 -53.97 8.89
CA PRO A 445 18.17 -54.48 7.57
C PRO A 445 17.09 -55.38 6.97
N GLY A 446 16.66 -55.11 5.73
CA GLY A 446 15.57 -55.85 5.07
C GLY A 446 14.16 -55.37 5.43
N PHE A 447 14.03 -54.36 6.28
CA PHE A 447 12.78 -53.66 6.56
C PHE A 447 12.74 -52.33 5.80
N TYR A 448 11.53 -51.92 5.40
CA TYR A 448 11.25 -50.55 5.00
C TYR A 448 9.86 -50.17 5.49
N ASP A 449 9.58 -48.87 5.48
CA ASP A 449 8.28 -48.36 5.88
C ASP A 449 7.36 -48.20 4.66
N PRO A 450 6.24 -48.95 4.57
CA PRO A 450 5.29 -48.78 3.47
C PRO A 450 4.41 -47.53 3.64
N PHE A 451 4.24 -47.01 4.87
CA PHE A 451 3.41 -45.84 5.17
C PHE A 451 3.97 -44.99 6.31
N ILE A 452 4.47 -43.81 5.95
CA ILE A 452 4.97 -42.83 6.92
C ILE A 452 3.78 -42.22 7.69
N GLY A 453 3.77 -42.39 9.01
CA GLY A 453 2.83 -41.73 9.92
C GLY A 453 1.61 -42.55 10.34
N GLU A 454 1.44 -43.77 9.84
CA GLU A 454 0.43 -44.71 10.35
C GLU A 454 1.03 -45.69 11.38
N GLU A 455 0.18 -46.25 12.25
CA GLU A 455 0.59 -47.27 13.22
C GLU A 455 0.87 -48.61 12.51
N LYS A 456 2.10 -49.09 12.67
CA LYS A 456 2.56 -50.37 12.10
C LYS A 456 2.68 -51.41 13.19
N LYS A 457 2.42 -52.65 12.79
CA LYS A 457 2.60 -53.82 13.64
C LYS A 457 3.49 -54.83 12.93
N LEU A 458 4.15 -55.67 13.72
CA LEU A 458 4.90 -56.83 13.28
C LEU A 458 4.18 -58.09 13.75
N TYR A 459 3.73 -58.91 12.81
CA TYR A 459 3.23 -60.25 13.06
C TYR A 459 4.37 -61.25 12.90
N ILE A 460 4.52 -62.20 13.83
CA ILE A 460 5.49 -63.29 13.73
C ILE A 460 4.80 -64.61 14.10
N ARG A 461 4.88 -65.58 13.19
CA ARG A 461 4.50 -66.98 13.40
C ARG A 461 5.76 -67.84 13.37
N TYR A 462 5.95 -68.67 14.39
CA TYR A 462 7.18 -69.46 14.53
C TYR A 462 6.92 -70.83 15.17
N LYS A 463 7.85 -71.76 14.94
CA LYS A 463 7.90 -73.09 15.52
C LYS A 463 9.04 -73.16 16.53
N PHE A 464 8.77 -73.69 17.71
CA PHE A 464 9.79 -73.92 18.74
C PHE A 464 9.51 -75.23 19.45
N ARG A 465 10.51 -76.13 19.53
CA ARG A 465 10.36 -77.47 20.12
C ARG A 465 9.15 -78.25 19.57
N GLY A 466 8.91 -78.15 18.27
CA GLY A 466 7.82 -78.83 17.58
C GLY A 466 6.44 -78.15 17.66
N ARG A 467 6.27 -77.12 18.51
CA ARG A 467 4.98 -76.43 18.71
C ARG A 467 4.89 -75.09 17.99
N LEU A 468 3.70 -74.77 17.48
CA LEU A 468 3.41 -73.50 16.79
C LEU A 468 3.12 -72.37 17.78
N HIS A 469 3.61 -71.19 17.45
CA HIS A 469 3.42 -69.97 18.22
C HIS A 469 3.15 -68.78 17.31
N GLN A 470 2.42 -67.77 17.79
CA GLN A 470 2.18 -66.50 17.10
C GLN A 470 2.21 -65.30 18.05
N VAL A 471 2.64 -64.14 17.54
CA VAL A 471 2.67 -62.87 18.29
C VAL A 471 2.45 -61.68 17.37
N PHE A 472 1.74 -60.66 17.87
CA PHE A 472 1.65 -59.33 17.28
C PHE A 472 2.38 -58.34 18.17
N LEU A 473 3.27 -57.55 17.57
CA LEU A 473 4.09 -56.55 18.27
C LEU A 473 3.83 -55.18 17.64
N SER A 474 3.82 -54.12 18.45
CA SER A 474 3.82 -52.74 17.92
C SER A 474 5.19 -52.39 17.31
N ASP A 475 5.31 -51.29 16.57
CA ASP A 475 6.56 -50.91 15.89
C ASP A 475 7.76 -50.70 16.82
N THR A 476 7.56 -50.19 18.04
CA THR A 476 8.66 -49.90 18.99
C THR A 476 8.90 -51.02 20.02
N GLU A 477 7.92 -51.90 20.24
CA GLU A 477 7.98 -52.93 21.28
C GLU A 477 9.15 -53.92 21.11
N PRO A 478 9.89 -54.27 22.18
CA PRO A 478 11.02 -55.19 22.10
C PRO A 478 10.58 -56.61 21.67
N ILE A 479 11.36 -57.24 20.79
CA ILE A 479 11.09 -58.61 20.34
C ILE A 479 11.81 -59.58 21.28
N ARG A 480 11.06 -60.45 21.95
CA ARG A 480 11.61 -61.53 22.78
C ARG A 480 10.86 -62.83 22.49
N VAL A 481 11.39 -63.67 21.62
CA VAL A 481 10.80 -65.00 21.30
C VAL A 481 11.88 -66.08 21.43
N PRO A 482 11.54 -67.31 21.88
CA PRO A 482 10.18 -67.83 22.14
C PRO A 482 9.62 -67.50 23.55
N GLN A 483 8.30 -67.30 23.67
CA GLN A 483 7.57 -67.22 24.96
C GLN A 483 6.40 -68.19 24.99
N LYS A 484 6.09 -68.75 26.18
CA LYS A 484 4.95 -69.68 26.37
C LYS A 484 3.60 -69.06 26.02
N LYS A 485 3.43 -67.75 26.26
CA LYS A 485 2.18 -67.01 26.01
C LYS A 485 1.81 -66.91 24.51
N HIS A 486 2.76 -67.19 23.62
CA HIS A 486 2.55 -67.15 22.18
C HIS A 486 2.08 -68.50 21.61
N GLN A 487 2.02 -69.56 22.42
CA GLN A 487 1.71 -70.91 21.93
C GLN A 487 0.27 -70.99 21.40
N MET A 488 0.11 -71.53 20.20
CA MET A 488 -1.19 -71.82 19.59
C MET A 488 -1.78 -73.12 20.18
N PRO A 489 -3.11 -73.22 20.31
CA PRO A 489 -3.76 -74.48 20.65
C PRO A 489 -3.54 -75.53 19.53
N ASP A 490 -3.29 -76.79 19.91
CA ASP A 490 -3.07 -77.88 18.97
C ASP A 490 -4.39 -78.23 18.24
N GLU A 491 -4.40 -78.16 16.91
CA GLU A 491 -5.53 -78.60 16.07
C GLU A 491 -5.60 -80.15 16.04
N GLN A 492 -6.15 -80.76 17.09
CA GLN A 492 -6.59 -82.16 17.07
C GLN A 492 -7.92 -82.32 17.82
N HIS A 493 -9.04 -82.04 17.12
CA HIS A 493 -10.30 -82.80 17.17
C HIS A 493 -11.42 -82.05 16.42
N GLN A 494 -11.57 -82.31 15.13
CA GLN A 494 -12.84 -82.16 14.42
C GLN A 494 -13.03 -83.32 13.43
N SER A 495 -13.48 -84.46 13.96
CA SER A 495 -14.21 -85.46 13.20
C SER A 495 -15.24 -86.12 14.11
N SER A 496 -16.45 -85.56 14.12
CA SER A 496 -17.66 -86.25 14.60
C SER A 496 -18.83 -85.79 13.73
N PRO A 497 -19.67 -86.70 13.22
CA PRO A 497 -20.72 -86.36 12.27
C PRO A 497 -21.92 -85.68 12.97
N PRO A 498 -22.74 -84.91 12.25
CA PRO A 498 -23.83 -84.15 12.85
C PRO A 498 -24.96 -85.09 13.31
N GLY A 499 -25.17 -85.15 14.63
CA GLY A 499 -26.34 -85.76 15.24
C GLY A 499 -27.56 -84.86 15.06
N ALA A 500 -28.64 -85.47 14.57
CA ALA A 500 -29.95 -84.85 14.41
C ALA A 500 -30.49 -84.29 15.73
N SER A 501 -31.00 -83.05 15.70
CA SER A 501 -31.85 -82.51 16.76
C SER A 501 -33.21 -82.10 16.20
N THR A 502 -34.19 -82.91 16.56
CA THR A 502 -35.62 -82.64 16.54
C THR A 502 -35.97 -81.82 17.78
N THR A 503 -36.63 -80.67 17.61
CA THR A 503 -37.53 -80.01 18.61
C THR A 503 -38.24 -78.86 17.87
N ALA A 504 -39.50 -79.00 17.47
CA ALA A 504 -40.73 -78.89 18.28
C ALA A 504 -40.97 -77.47 18.85
N ARG A 505 -41.97 -76.81 18.25
CA ARG A 505 -43.00 -75.91 18.82
C ARG A 505 -42.85 -75.63 20.33
N SER A 506 -42.94 -74.36 20.75
CA SER A 506 -44.19 -73.63 21.03
C SER A 506 -43.90 -72.34 21.82
N SER A 507 -44.78 -71.36 21.60
CA SER A 507 -45.07 -70.13 22.37
C SER A 507 -44.01 -69.05 22.42
#